data_AF-A0A948L2H4-F1
#
_entry.id   AF-A0A948L2H4-F1
#
_cell.length_a   1.000
_cell.length_b   1.000
_cell.length_c   1.000
_cell.angle_alpha   90.00
_cell.angle_beta   90.00
_cell.angle_gamma   90.00
#
_symmetry.space_group_name_H-M   'P 1'
#
loop_
_entity.id
_entity.type
_entity.pdbx_description
1 polymer ?
#
loop_
_entity_poly.entity_id
_entity_poly.type
_entity_poly.pdbx_seq_one_letter_code
_entity_poly.pdbx_strand_id
1 'polypeptide(L)' 'MSVSLGIAVGAAIGAVIGTAIDSLAMGIGIGIAIGLALGGAWQATKPKD' A
#
# COMPACT_ATOMS: atom_id res chain seq x y z
N MET A 1 7.47 6.30 9.25
CA MET A 1 6.80 6.23 7.94
C MET A 1 5.37 6.73 8.11
N SER A 2 4.91 7.67 7.28
CA SER A 2 3.54 8.18 7.30
C SER A 2 2.62 7.28 6.46
N VAL A 3 1.32 7.27 6.79
CA VAL A 3 0.30 6.51 6.02
C VAL A 3 0.32 6.91 4.54
N SER A 4 0.58 8.19 4.24
CA SER A 4 0.72 8.70 2.87
C SER A 4 1.84 8.02 2.08
N LEU A 5 2.99 7.74 2.71
CA LEU A 5 4.08 7.01 2.06
C LEU A 5 3.73 5.53 1.87
N GLY A 6 3.03 4.93 2.83
CA GLY A 6 2.48 3.57 2.71
C GLY A 6 1.54 3.43 1.52
N ILE A 7 0.59 4.36 1.36
CA ILE A 7 -0.33 4.39 0.22
C ILE A 7 0.42 4.62 -1.11
N ALA A 8 1.40 5.52 -1.16
CA ALA A 8 2.18 5.77 -2.36
C ALA A 8 2.94 4.52 -2.83
N VAL A 9 3.59 3.81 -1.90
CA VAL A 9 4.29 2.55 -2.17
C VAL A 9 3.29 1.45 -2.56
N GLY A 10 2.18 1.34 -1.83
CA GLY A 10 1.12 0.38 -2.13
C GLY A 10 0.50 0.58 -3.51
N ALA A 11 0.24 1.83 -3.92
CA ALA A 11 -0.29 2.16 -5.24
C ALA A 11 0.71 1.82 -6.36
N ALA A 12 2.00 2.09 -6.16
CA ALA A 12 3.04 1.72 -7.13
C ALA A 12 3.13 0.19 -7.31
N ILE A 13 3.16 -0.57 -6.21
CA ILE A 13 3.16 -2.03 -6.24
C ILE A 13 1.87 -2.57 -6.86
N GLY A 14 0.72 -2.01 -6.49
CA GLY A 14 -0.58 -2.38 -7.01
C GLY A 14 -0.73 -2.15 -8.50
N ALA A 15 -0.16 -1.06 -9.03
CA ALA A 15 -0.12 -0.81 -10.47
C ALA A 15 0.69 -1.89 -11.20
N VAL A 16 1.88 -2.26 -10.69
CA VAL A 16 2.71 -3.31 -11.28
C VAL A 16 2.02 -4.67 -11.22
N ILE A 17 1.46 -5.05 -10.07
CA ILE A 17 0.70 -6.30 -9.93
C ILE A 17 -0.50 -6.29 -10.87
N GLY A 18 -1.24 -5.17 -10.94
CA GLY A 18 -2.40 -4.99 -11.80
C GLY A 18 -2.08 -5.15 -13.29
N THR A 19 -0.92 -4.66 -13.73
CA THR A 19 -0.43 -4.89 -15.09
C THR A 19 -0.04 -6.34 -15.34
N ALA A 20 0.48 -7.06 -14.33
CA ALA A 20 0.89 -8.45 -14.46
C ALA A 20 -0.30 -9.42 -14.54
N ILE A 21 -1.42 -9.08 -13.89
CA ILE A 21 -2.65 -9.90 -13.87
C ILE A 21 -3.69 -9.45 -14.91
N ASP A 22 -3.32 -8.54 -15.82
CA ASP A 22 -4.22 -7.92 -16.81
C ASP A 22 -5.49 -7.29 -16.19
N SER A 23 -5.40 -6.89 -14.92
CA SER A 23 -6.52 -6.35 -14.15
C SER A 23 -6.03 -5.25 -13.21
N LEU A 24 -5.93 -4.04 -13.76
CA LEU A 24 -5.49 -2.85 -13.01
C LEU A 24 -6.38 -2.55 -11.81
N ALA A 25 -7.70 -2.72 -11.95
CA ALA A 25 -8.64 -2.47 -10.87
C ALA A 25 -8.37 -3.38 -9.65
N MET A 26 -8.11 -4.65 -9.90
CA MET A 26 -7.79 -5.63 -8.87
C MET A 26 -6.41 -5.36 -8.26
N GLY A 27 -5.41 -5.06 -9.10
CA GLY A 27 -4.06 -4.73 -8.66
C GLY A 27 -3.99 -3.47 -7.79
N ILE A 28 -4.66 -2.38 -8.20
CA ILE A 28 -4.74 -1.14 -7.40
C ILE A 28 -5.45 -1.40 -6.07
N GLY A 29 -6.55 -2.17 -6.06
CA GLY A 29 -7.25 -2.53 -4.82
C GLY A 29 -6.34 -3.27 -3.84
N ILE A 30 -5.61 -4.27 -4.32
CA ILE A 30 -4.63 -5.04 -3.54
C ILE A 30 -3.49 -4.13 -3.07
N GLY A 31 -2.94 -3.31 -3.95
CA GLY A 31 -1.84 -2.41 -3.64
C GLY A 31 -2.19 -1.38 -2.58
N ILE A 32 -3.36 -0.75 -2.67
CA ILE A 32 -3.82 0.20 -1.65
C ILE A 32 -4.04 -0.51 -0.31
N ALA A 33 -4.61 -1.72 -0.30
CA ALA A 33 -4.79 -2.49 0.93
C ALA A 33 -3.44 -2.81 1.62
N ILE A 34 -2.44 -3.24 0.84
CA ILE A 34 -1.08 -3.49 1.34
C ILE A 34 -0.43 -2.19 1.83
N GLY A 35 -0.56 -1.10 1.08
CA GLY A 35 0.00 0.21 1.43
C GLY A 35 -0.59 0.80 2.70
N LEU A 36 -1.91 0.65 2.90
CA LEU A 36 -2.59 1.01 4.13
C LEU A 36 -2.17 0.13 5.30
N ALA A 37 -2.04 -1.18 5.09
CA ALA A 37 -1.59 -2.11 6.13
C ALA A 37 -0.16 -1.79 6.57
N LEU A 38 0.78 -1.54 5.64
CA LEU A 38 2.16 -1.17 5.95
C LEU A 38 2.24 0.21 6.61
N GLY A 39 1.58 1.22 6.04
CA GLY A 39 1.58 2.57 6.59
C GLY A 39 0.93 2.65 7.97
N GLY A 40 -0.17 1.91 8.16
CA GLY A 40 -0.89 1.77 9.43
C GLY A 40 -0.09 0.98 10.47
N ALA A 41 0.50 -0.15 10.08
CA ALA A 41 1.36 -0.95 10.97
C ALA A 41 2.58 -0.14 11.43
N TRP A 42 3.24 0.59 10.53
CA TRP A 42 4.37 1.43 10.92
C TRP A 42 3.97 2.55 11.88
N GLN A 43 2.83 3.19 11.66
CA GLN A 43 2.27 4.17 12.59
C GLN A 43 1.90 3.56 13.93
N ALA A 44 1.37 2.33 13.94
CA ALA A 44 1.01 1.60 15.16
C ALA A 44 2.25 1.13 15.93
N THR A 45 3.35 0.82 15.24
CA THR A 45 4.62 0.40 15.85
C THR A 45 5.50 1.56 16.31
N LYS A 46 5.21 2.81 15.93
CA LYS A 46 5.90 3.96 16.52
C LYS A 46 5.54 4.00 18.00
N PRO A 47 6.50 3.82 18.93
CA PRO A 47 6.25 4.06 20.34
C PRO A 47 5.72 5.49 20.49
N LYS A 48 4.61 5.63 21.22
CA LYS A 48 4.20 6.92 21.76
C LYS A 48 5.22 7.27 22.84
N ASP A 49 6.28 7.99 22.48
CA ASP A 49 6.98 8.85 23.44
C ASP A 49 6.09 10.06 23.78
#